data_AF-A0A829PT76-F1
#
_entry.id   AF-A0A829PT76-F1
#
_cell.length_a   1.000
_cell.length_b   1.000
_cell.length_c   1.000
_cell.angle_alpha   90.00
_cell.angle_beta   90.00
_cell.angle_gamma   90.00
#
_symmetry.space_group_name_H-M   'P 1'
#
loop_
_entity.id
_entity.type
_entity.pdbx_description
1 polymer ?
#
loop_
_entity_poly.entity_id
_entity_poly.type
_entity_poly.pdbx_seq_one_letter_code
_entity_poly.pdbx_strand_id
1 'polypeptide(L)' 'MLLIGTSGIVYPAAGLPQLALSRGATVVEINPQETDLSDRADLVWRSTAATALPALLQALAPF' A
#
# COMPACT_ATOMS: atom_id res chain seq x y z
N MET A 1 -1.27 -6.77 2.85
CA MET A 1 -0.79 -6.45 1.49
C MET A 1 -0.30 -5.02 1.48
N LEU A 2 0.88 -4.76 0.91
CA LEU A 2 1.40 -3.40 0.73
C LEU A 2 1.26 -2.98 -0.73
N LEU A 3 0.62 -1.84 -0.98
CA LEU A 3 0.55 -1.17 -2.28
C LEU A 3 1.60 -0.08 -2.30
N ILE A 4 2.59 -0.17 -3.19
CA ILE A 4 3.73 0.75 -3.17
C ILE A 4 3.91 1.34 -4.55
N GLY A 5 3.79 2.66 -4.67
CA GLY A 5 4.12 3.37 -5.92
C GLY A 5 3.28 2.96 -7.14
N THR A 6 2.00 2.64 -6.93
CA THR A 6 1.09 2.20 -8.01
C THR A 6 -0.06 3.19 -8.17
N SER A 7 -0.55 3.39 -9.39
CA SER A 7 -1.77 4.15 -9.66
C SER A 7 -3.05 3.33 -9.49
N GLY A 8 -2.94 2.00 -9.37
CA GLY A 8 -4.10 1.12 -9.17
C GLY A 8 -4.97 0.90 -10.40
N ILE A 9 -4.51 1.24 -11.61
CA ILE A 9 -5.34 1.15 -12.84
C ILE A 9 -4.96 0.00 -13.78
N VAL A 10 -3.78 -0.61 -13.61
CA VAL A 10 -3.28 -1.65 -14.53
C VAL A 10 -3.74 -3.03 -14.06
N TYR A 11 -4.57 -3.67 -14.88
CA TYR A 11 -5.07 -5.03 -14.65
C TYR A 11 -4.09 -6.10 -15.18
N PRO A 12 -3.98 -7.26 -14.51
CA PRO A 12 -4.83 -7.74 -13.40
C PRO A 12 -4.43 -7.24 -12.00
N ALA A 13 -3.25 -6.64 -11.85
CA ALA A 13 -2.69 -6.29 -10.54
C ALA A 13 -3.59 -5.33 -9.73
N ALA A 14 -4.26 -4.38 -10.40
CA ALA A 14 -5.26 -3.47 -9.81
C ALA A 14 -6.42 -4.17 -9.08
N GLY A 15 -6.72 -5.44 -9.42
CA GLY A 15 -7.76 -6.23 -8.76
C GLY A 15 -7.31 -6.93 -7.47
N LEU A 16 -6.00 -7.06 -7.23
CA LEU A 16 -5.46 -7.76 -6.06
C LEU A 16 -5.82 -7.11 -4.71
N PRO A 17 -5.84 -5.77 -4.55
CA PRO A 17 -6.24 -5.14 -3.29
C PRO A 17 -7.64 -5.55 -2.84
N GLN A 18 -8.61 -5.53 -3.77
CA GLN A 18 -9.98 -5.96 -3.46
C GLN A 18 -10.04 -7.43 -3.06
N LEU A 19 -9.25 -8.28 -3.73
CA LEU A 19 -9.17 -9.69 -3.39
C LEU A 19 -8.57 -9.89 -1.99
N ALA A 20 -7.54 -9.12 -1.63
CA ALA A 20 -6.94 -9.14 -0.30
C ALA A 20 -7.95 -8.69 0.78
N LEU A 21 -8.66 -7.58 0.57
CA LEU A 21 -9.72 -7.10 1.46
C LEU A 21 -10.82 -8.14 1.65
N SER A 22 -11.28 -8.76 0.55
CA SER A 22 -12.32 -9.80 0.60
C SER A 22 -11.91 -11.05 1.39
N ARG A 23 -10.60 -11.25 1.59
CA ARG A 23 -10.02 -12.34 2.39
C ARG A 23 -9.62 -11.89 3.80
N GLY A 24 -9.99 -10.68 4.20
CA GLY A 24 -9.71 -10.13 5.53
C GLY A 24 -8.23 -9.75 5.75
N ALA A 25 -7.44 -9.62 4.68
CA ALA A 25 -6.05 -9.16 4.82
C ALA A 25 -6.01 -7.64 4.96
N THR A 26 -5.19 -7.13 5.90
CA THR A 26 -4.92 -5.70 6.02
C THR A 26 -4.23 -5.17 4.76
N VAL A 27 -4.78 -4.13 4.15
CA VAL A 27 -4.24 -3.45 2.98
C VAL A 27 -3.73 -2.07 3.36
N VAL A 28 -2.46 -1.81 3.04
CA VAL A 28 -1.81 -0.52 3.30
C VAL A 28 -1.31 0.07 2.00
N GLU A 29 -1.65 1.33 1.73
CA GLU A 29 -1.14 2.09 0.59
C GLU A 29 0.03 2.99 1.00
N ILE A 30 1.11 2.95 0.22
CA ILE A 30 2.26 3.85 0.30
C ILE A 30 2.42 4.52 -1.07
N ASN A 31 1.92 5.74 -1.19
CA ASN A 31 1.99 6.50 -2.42
C ASN A 31 1.91 8.01 -2.13
N PRO A 32 2.72 8.87 -2.77
CA PRO A 32 2.68 10.30 -2.50
C PRO A 32 1.36 10.94 -2.97
N GLN A 33 0.77 10.39 -4.02
CA GLN A 33 -0.48 10.84 -4.62
C GLN A 33 -1.61 9.90 -4.23
N GLU A 34 -2.81 10.47 -4.12
CA GLU A 34 -4.04 9.72 -3.95
C GLU A 34 -4.39 8.90 -5.19
N THR A 35 -5.02 7.74 -4.97
CA THR A 35 -5.44 6.81 -6.02
C THR A 35 -6.82 6.27 -5.73
N ASP A 36 -7.45 5.63 -6.73
CA ASP A 36 -8.74 4.95 -6.57
C ASP A 36 -8.72 3.79 -5.54
N LEU A 37 -7.53 3.40 -5.09
CA LEU A 37 -7.34 2.39 -4.05
C LEU A 37 -7.29 2.98 -2.64
N SER A 38 -7.11 4.30 -2.50
CA SER A 38 -6.91 4.97 -1.21
C SER A 38 -8.10 4.83 -0.28
N ASP A 39 -9.32 5.00 -0.80
CA ASP A 39 -10.55 4.85 -0.01
C ASP A 39 -10.82 3.41 0.45
N ARG A 40 -10.11 2.45 -0.15
CA ARG A 40 -10.28 1.01 0.11
C ARG A 40 -9.18 0.43 0.99
N ALA A 41 -8.07 1.14 1.13
CA ALA A 41 -6.98 0.71 2.00
C ALA A 41 -7.37 0.94 3.47
N ASP A 42 -6.95 0.02 4.35
CA ASP A 42 -7.12 0.19 5.80
C ASP A 42 -6.23 1.32 6.35
N LEU A 43 -5.09 1.55 5.70
CA LEU A 43 -4.18 2.65 6.01
C LEU A 43 -3.55 3.23 4.76
N VAL A 44 -3.41 4.56 4.76
CA VAL A 44 -2.79 5.32 3.69
C VAL A 44 -1.61 6.12 4.22
N TRP A 45 -0.42 5.85 3.70
CA TRP A 45 0.81 6.57 4.01
C TRP A 45 1.24 7.40 2.80
N ARG A 46 1.01 8.71 2.87
CA ARG A 46 1.41 9.67 1.84
C ARG A 46 2.92 9.91 1.87
N SER A 47 3.65 9.12 1.10
CA SER A 47 5.11 9.16 0.99
C SER A 47 5.60 8.43 -0.25
N THR A 48 6.82 8.72 -0.69
CA THR A 48 7.48 7.91 -1.72
C THR A 48 7.98 6.60 -1.13
N ALA A 49 8.10 5.56 -1.97
CA ALA A 49 8.69 4.29 -1.54
C ALA A 49 10.11 4.46 -0.98
N ALA A 50 10.91 5.37 -1.57
CA ALA A 50 12.27 5.65 -1.17
C ALA A 50 12.38 6.23 0.26
N THR A 51 11.35 6.92 0.74
CA THR A 51 11.31 7.45 2.10
C THR A 51 10.63 6.48 3.06
N ALA A 52 9.50 5.90 2.68
CA ALA A 52 8.67 5.09 3.57
C ALA A 52 9.27 3.71 3.88
N LEU A 53 9.83 3.02 2.88
CA LEU A 53 10.31 1.65 3.09
C LEU A 53 11.52 1.58 4.01
N PRO A 54 12.54 2.46 3.91
CA PRO A 54 13.62 2.49 4.89
C PRO A 54 13.12 2.79 6.31
N ALA A 55 12.20 3.73 6.46
CA ALA A 55 11.61 4.05 7.77
C ALA A 55 10.83 2.86 8.36
N LEU A 56 10.06 2.14 7.52
CA LEU A 56 9.35 0.93 7.93
C LEU A 56 10.32 -0.17 8.38
N LEU A 57 11.38 -0.41 7.60
CA LEU A 57 12.40 -1.40 7.96
C LEU A 57 13.09 -1.04 9.28
N GLN A 58 13.44 0.23 9.47
CA GLN A 58 14.05 0.72 10.71
C GLN A 58 13.13 0.51 11.92
N ALA A 59 11.82 0.68 11.75
CA ALA A 59 10.84 0.48 12.81
C ALA A 59 10.58 -1.01 13.13
N LEU A 60 10.82 -1.90 12.17
CA LEU A 60 10.62 -3.35 12.31
C LEU A 60 11.88 -4.11 12.74
N ALA A 61 13.06 -3.53 12.52
CA ALA A 61 14.32 -4.18 12.86
C ALA A 61 14.40 -4.40 14.39
N PRO A 62 14.65 -5.64 14.85
CA PRO A 62 15.02 -5.87 16.24
C PRO A 62 16.38 -5.23 16.50
N PHE A 63 16.52 -4.58 17.66
CA PHE A 63 17.75 -3.93 18.12
C PHE A 63 18.99 -4.82 17.98
#